data_AF-A0AAE4ASE2-F1
#
_entry.id   AF-A0AAE4ASE2-F1
#
_cell.length_a   1.000
_cell.length_b   1.000
_cell.length_c   1.000
_cell.angle_alpha   90.00
_cell.angle_beta   90.00
_cell.angle_gamma   90.00
#
_symmetry.space_group_name_H-M   'P 1'
#
loop_
_entity.id
_entity.type
_entity.pdbx_description
1 polymer ?
#
loop_
_entity_poly.entity_id
_entity_poly.type
_entity_poly.pdbx_seq_one_letter_code
_entity_poly.pdbx_strand_id
1 'polypeptide(L)'
;MHVLKVAIAGFGGVGRATADLLLARRSRYRRVYGADVSLVAVCGSRAGLADPGGLEPECLNALEPDLSGPDFIETSGADILIEAGPSDFRTGEPGLAYIRPFLSAGRHSIVISKGALVHSGSALRALADASGSMLKISGAAAAALPTIDLIEQSLKGCEVLQVEGILNATTNYLLDAMMNQNLGFDEALARAQAGGFAEADPRNDTEGWDTASKLILIANFGLGAGLTMDDLVVDGIQSVAADDMEMWRQQRLVPKLVGSLIRADGATRATVGVRTYPPTDPLAQVSGKTKAIRITTDVMGETIAIGSGTEPLATAAAALKDLEHILTTRAAWATGG
;
A
#
# COMPACT_ATOMS: atom_id res chain seq x y z
N MET A 1 13.96 23.74 17.70
CA MET A 1 13.14 22.66 17.10
C MET A 1 13.82 22.27 15.80
N HIS A 2 14.22 21.02 15.62
CA HIS A 2 14.86 20.61 14.36
C HIS A 2 13.80 20.60 13.25
N VAL A 3 14.13 21.17 12.09
CA VAL A 3 13.26 21.10 10.90
C VAL A 3 13.53 19.79 10.19
N LEU A 4 12.49 18.98 10.03
CA LEU A 4 12.52 17.76 9.23
C LEU A 4 12.02 18.08 7.83
N LYS A 5 12.90 17.87 6.86
CA LYS A 5 12.67 18.16 5.46
C LYS A 5 12.12 16.92 4.75
N VAL A 6 10.99 17.09 4.08
CA VAL A 6 10.28 16.04 3.33
C VAL A 6 10.35 16.36 1.85
N ALA A 7 10.63 15.36 1.03
CA ALA A 7 10.52 15.43 -0.42
C ALA A 7 9.51 14.39 -0.92
N ILE A 8 8.77 14.71 -1.99
CA ILE A 8 7.79 13.80 -2.62
C ILE A 8 8.20 13.52 -4.07
N ALA A 9 8.58 12.28 -4.37
CA ALA A 9 8.80 11.82 -5.74
C ALA A 9 7.53 11.14 -6.26
N GLY A 10 6.99 11.57 -7.40
CA GLY A 10 5.70 11.11 -7.92
C GLY A 10 4.55 12.07 -7.59
N PHE A 11 4.51 13.21 -8.26
CA PHE A 11 3.54 14.29 -7.99
C PHE A 11 2.21 14.18 -8.79
N GLY A 12 1.67 12.96 -8.87
CA GLY A 12 0.33 12.67 -9.39
C GLY A 12 -0.77 12.91 -8.34
N GLY A 13 -1.94 12.27 -8.51
CA GLY A 13 -3.08 12.45 -7.60
C GLY A 13 -2.77 12.12 -6.13
N VAL A 14 -2.04 11.03 -5.88
CA VAL A 14 -1.62 10.63 -4.52
C VAL A 14 -0.55 11.56 -3.96
N GLY A 15 0.48 11.91 -4.76
CA GLY A 15 1.54 12.82 -4.32
C GLY A 15 1.00 14.20 -3.95
N ARG A 16 0.07 14.75 -4.74
CA ARG A 16 -0.61 16.03 -4.44
C ARG A 16 -1.44 15.95 -3.17
N ALA A 17 -2.30 14.94 -3.04
CA ALA A 17 -3.08 14.73 -1.82
C ALA A 17 -2.20 14.57 -0.57
N THR A 18 -1.02 13.95 -0.72
CA THR A 18 -0.05 13.81 0.35
C THR A 18 0.59 15.14 0.72
N ALA A 19 0.99 15.96 -0.26
CA ALA A 19 1.49 17.30 -0.01
C ALA A 19 0.44 18.17 0.70
N ASP A 20 -0.78 18.23 0.19
CA ASP A 20 -1.86 19.03 0.76
C ASP A 20 -2.13 18.64 2.21
N LEU A 21 -2.25 17.34 2.50
CA LEU A 21 -2.45 16.85 3.86
C LEU A 21 -1.24 17.09 4.77
N LEU A 22 0.00 16.95 4.26
CA LEU A 22 1.21 17.20 5.02
C LEU A 22 1.26 18.66 5.48
N LEU A 23 1.01 19.59 4.55
CA LEU A 23 1.00 21.03 4.79
C LEU A 23 -0.11 21.41 5.79
N ALA A 24 -1.32 20.86 5.61
CA ALA A 24 -2.45 21.09 6.52
C ALA A 24 -2.18 20.57 7.95
N ARG A 25 -1.30 19.58 8.13
CA ARG A 25 -0.98 18.97 9.43
C ARG A 25 0.25 19.55 10.14
N ARG A 26 0.91 20.58 9.61
CA ARG A 26 2.12 21.21 10.22
C ARG A 26 1.95 21.54 11.70
N SER A 27 0.83 22.15 12.09
CA SER A 27 0.54 22.51 13.49
C SER A 27 0.39 21.28 14.40
N ARG A 28 -0.18 20.18 13.87
CA ARG A 28 -0.27 18.90 14.57
C ARG A 28 1.11 18.33 14.84
N TYR A 29 2.01 18.34 13.85
CA TYR A 29 3.35 17.77 14.03
C TYR A 29 4.14 18.51 15.12
N ARG A 30 4.04 19.85 15.15
CA ARG A 30 4.65 20.67 16.20
C ARG A 30 4.07 20.36 17.58
N ARG A 31 2.74 20.28 17.69
CA ARG A 31 2.04 20.08 18.97
C ARG A 31 2.20 18.68 19.54
N VAL A 32 2.15 17.65 18.69
CA VAL A 32 2.13 16.24 19.12
C VAL A 32 3.55 15.67 19.22
N TYR A 33 4.43 16.02 18.28
CA TYR A 33 5.75 15.41 18.15
C TYR A 33 6.90 16.39 18.42
N GLY A 34 6.62 17.68 18.67
CA GLY A 34 7.67 18.69 18.80
C GLY A 34 8.53 18.84 17.55
N ALA A 35 8.00 18.49 16.37
CA ALA A 35 8.72 18.46 15.11
C ALA A 35 8.22 19.56 14.17
N ASP A 36 9.16 20.29 13.54
CA ASP A 36 8.82 21.18 12.42
C ASP A 36 8.95 20.39 11.12
N VAL A 37 7.85 20.12 10.43
CA VAL A 37 7.88 19.34 9.18
C VAL A 37 7.71 20.30 8.01
N SER A 38 8.69 20.33 7.11
CA SER A 38 8.69 21.18 5.93
C SER A 38 8.75 20.35 4.66
N LEU A 39 7.83 20.59 3.73
CA LEU A 39 7.91 20.05 2.37
C LEU A 39 8.91 20.90 1.60
N VAL A 40 10.05 20.34 1.20
CA VAL A 40 11.11 21.12 0.54
C VAL A 40 11.24 20.82 -0.95
N ALA A 41 10.72 19.69 -1.41
CA ALA A 41 10.76 19.35 -2.83
C ALA A 41 9.61 18.43 -3.25
N VAL A 42 9.14 18.60 -4.48
CA VAL A 42 8.21 17.69 -5.14
C VAL A 42 8.64 17.46 -6.58
N CYS A 43 8.47 16.26 -7.14
CA CYS A 43 8.70 16.04 -8.56
C CYS A 43 7.69 15.07 -9.20
N GLY A 44 7.31 15.36 -10.44
CA GLY A 44 6.71 14.43 -11.37
C GLY A 44 7.78 13.69 -12.18
N SER A 45 7.42 13.24 -13.38
CA SER A 45 8.34 12.50 -14.26
C SER A 45 9.34 13.37 -15.02
N ARG A 46 9.04 14.67 -15.22
CA ARG A 46 9.84 15.59 -16.06
C ARG A 46 9.93 17.02 -15.51
N ALA A 47 9.31 17.26 -14.36
CA ALA A 47 9.21 18.58 -13.77
C ALA A 47 9.08 18.44 -12.26
N GLY A 48 9.54 19.45 -11.53
CA GLY A 48 9.52 19.47 -10.08
C GLY A 48 9.62 20.87 -9.54
N LEU A 49 9.64 20.98 -8.22
CA LEU A 49 9.83 22.22 -7.53
C LEU A 49 10.63 21.94 -6.26
N ALA A 50 11.60 22.81 -5.94
CA ALA A 50 12.35 22.72 -4.69
C ALA A 50 12.54 24.11 -4.08
N ASP A 51 12.33 24.19 -2.77
CA ASP A 51 12.63 25.38 -1.97
C ASP A 51 13.21 24.92 -0.62
N PRO A 52 14.49 25.21 -0.32
CA PRO A 52 15.10 24.90 0.97
C PRO A 52 14.40 25.52 2.18
N GLY A 53 13.67 26.63 1.97
CA GLY A 53 12.84 27.32 2.96
C GLY A 53 11.47 26.66 3.21
N GLY A 54 11.04 25.78 2.31
CA GLY A 54 9.76 25.09 2.36
C GLY A 54 8.78 25.57 1.31
N LEU A 55 8.02 24.63 0.76
CA LEU A 55 6.98 24.84 -0.24
C LEU A 55 5.64 25.10 0.45
N GLU A 56 4.92 26.10 -0.05
CA GLU A 56 3.55 26.43 0.34
C GLU A 56 2.54 25.93 -0.70
N PRO A 57 1.26 25.73 -0.31
CA PRO A 57 0.24 25.18 -1.20
C PRO A 57 0.11 25.92 -2.54
N GLU A 58 0.27 27.24 -2.52
CA GLU A 58 0.11 28.11 -3.69
C GLU A 58 1.17 27.83 -4.78
N CYS A 59 2.33 27.33 -4.39
CA CYS A 59 3.46 27.06 -5.29
C CYS A 59 3.36 25.70 -5.99
N LEU A 60 2.58 24.74 -5.46
CA LEU A 60 2.56 23.34 -5.92
C LEU A 60 2.02 23.13 -7.35
N ASN A 61 1.44 24.16 -7.95
CA ASN A 61 0.97 24.12 -9.34
C ASN A 61 2.00 24.63 -10.35
N ALA A 62 3.08 25.26 -9.89
CA ALA A 62 4.12 25.85 -10.73
C ALA A 62 5.38 24.98 -10.75
N LEU A 63 5.27 23.75 -11.26
CA LEU A 63 6.43 22.87 -11.43
C LEU A 63 7.32 23.39 -12.55
N GLU A 64 8.63 23.43 -12.29
CA GLU A 64 9.66 23.80 -13.23
C GLU A 64 10.16 22.56 -14.01
N PRO A 65 10.45 22.67 -15.32
CA PRO A 65 11.02 21.58 -16.10
C PRO A 65 12.34 21.06 -15.51
N ASP A 66 12.68 19.83 -15.86
CA ASP A 66 13.99 19.19 -15.66
C ASP A 66 14.38 18.92 -14.19
N LEU A 67 13.58 19.31 -13.20
CA LEU A 67 13.79 18.88 -11.81
C LEU A 67 13.14 17.50 -11.55
N SER A 68 13.88 16.43 -11.84
CA SER A 68 13.49 15.04 -11.58
C SER A 68 14.71 14.12 -11.46
N GLY A 69 14.53 12.85 -11.10
CA GLY A 69 15.61 11.86 -11.09
C GLY A 69 16.77 12.25 -10.15
N PRO A 70 18.04 12.09 -10.57
CA PRO A 70 19.21 12.43 -9.76
C PRO A 70 19.23 13.88 -9.28
N ASP A 71 18.89 14.83 -10.15
CA ASP A 71 18.90 16.26 -9.84
C ASP A 71 17.91 16.57 -8.71
N PHE A 72 16.72 15.96 -8.74
CA PHE A 72 15.75 16.07 -7.64
C PHE A 72 16.32 15.55 -6.30
N ILE A 73 17.01 14.41 -6.32
CA ILE A 73 17.57 13.81 -5.10
C ILE A 73 18.63 14.74 -4.51
N GLU A 74 19.53 15.27 -5.33
CA GLU A 74 20.59 16.19 -4.93
C GLU A 74 20.03 17.52 -4.41
N THR A 75 19.14 18.16 -5.18
CA THR A 75 18.56 19.46 -4.84
C THR A 75 17.64 19.38 -3.62
N SER A 76 16.94 18.28 -3.39
CA SER A 76 15.91 18.19 -2.34
C SER A 76 16.45 18.49 -0.94
N GLY A 77 17.68 18.05 -0.62
CA GLY A 77 18.25 18.15 0.73
C GLY A 77 17.34 17.56 1.83
N ALA A 78 16.45 16.63 1.48
CA ALA A 78 15.41 16.12 2.38
C ALA A 78 15.91 15.00 3.29
N ASP A 79 15.34 14.92 4.49
CA ASP A 79 15.59 13.87 5.48
C ASP A 79 14.69 12.63 5.25
N ILE A 80 13.55 12.86 4.60
CA ILE A 80 12.51 11.86 4.36
C ILE A 80 12.02 11.97 2.92
N LEU A 81 12.05 10.85 2.20
CA LEU A 81 11.38 10.70 0.92
C LEU A 81 9.99 10.09 1.11
N ILE A 82 8.99 10.66 0.45
CA ILE A 82 7.73 9.98 0.15
C ILE A 82 7.72 9.65 -1.35
N GLU A 83 7.76 8.37 -1.68
CA GLU A 83 7.77 7.89 -3.06
C GLU A 83 6.35 7.44 -3.44
N ALA A 84 5.75 8.09 -4.44
CA ALA A 84 4.39 7.93 -4.92
C ALA A 84 4.31 7.87 -6.46
N GLY A 85 5.36 7.36 -7.09
CA GLY A 85 5.50 7.21 -8.53
C GLY A 85 4.71 6.03 -9.10
N PRO A 86 4.82 5.82 -10.43
CA PRO A 86 4.23 4.66 -11.08
C PRO A 86 4.93 3.37 -10.66
N SER A 87 4.23 2.24 -10.76
CA SER A 87 4.78 0.91 -10.47
C SER A 87 5.18 0.20 -11.76
N ASP A 88 6.47 -0.12 -11.91
CA ASP A 88 6.95 -1.15 -12.83
C ASP A 88 7.42 -2.35 -11.99
N PHE A 89 6.69 -3.47 -12.08
CA PHE A 89 7.02 -4.69 -11.34
C PHE A 89 8.22 -5.44 -11.91
N ARG A 90 8.56 -5.20 -13.18
CA ARG A 90 9.66 -5.88 -13.86
C ARG A 90 11.01 -5.28 -13.51
N THR A 91 11.08 -3.95 -13.41
CA THR A 91 12.34 -3.24 -13.16
C THR A 91 12.43 -2.62 -11.77
N GLY A 92 11.28 -2.40 -11.11
CA GLY A 92 11.20 -1.60 -9.90
C GLY A 92 11.36 -0.09 -10.13
N GLU A 93 11.62 0.33 -11.37
CA GLU A 93 11.83 1.74 -11.71
C GLU A 93 10.49 2.45 -12.02
N PRO A 94 10.43 3.79 -11.90
CA PRO A 94 11.47 4.70 -11.44
C PRO A 94 11.61 4.77 -9.91
N GLY A 95 10.72 4.11 -9.15
CA GLY A 95 10.70 4.20 -7.68
C GLY A 95 12.04 3.79 -7.06
N LEU A 96 12.67 2.73 -7.57
CA LEU A 96 13.95 2.23 -7.08
C LEU A 96 15.07 3.27 -7.19
N ALA A 97 15.12 4.06 -8.27
CA ALA A 97 16.07 5.15 -8.45
C ALA A 97 15.97 6.24 -7.38
N TYR A 98 14.79 6.48 -6.79
CA TYR A 98 14.62 7.44 -5.71
C TYR A 98 14.86 6.82 -4.33
N ILE A 99 14.33 5.63 -4.07
CA ILE A 99 14.33 5.01 -2.74
C ILE A 99 15.75 4.64 -2.31
N ARG A 100 16.52 4.01 -3.19
CA ARG A 100 17.84 3.47 -2.87
C ARG A 100 18.83 4.56 -2.43
N PRO A 101 19.00 5.69 -3.13
CA PRO A 101 19.89 6.76 -2.67
C PRO A 101 19.52 7.35 -1.31
N PHE A 102 18.22 7.50 -1.01
CA PHE A 102 17.77 7.97 0.30
C PHE A 102 18.17 7.00 1.42
N LEU A 103 17.85 5.72 1.27
CA LEU A 103 18.20 4.71 2.27
C LEU A 103 19.73 4.58 2.42
N SER A 104 20.49 4.56 1.32
CA SER A 104 21.96 4.52 1.36
C SER A 104 22.58 5.70 2.12
N ALA A 105 21.92 6.86 2.09
CA ALA A 105 22.36 8.06 2.80
C ALA A 105 21.86 8.12 4.27
N GLY A 106 21.23 7.05 4.78
CA GLY A 106 20.65 7.04 6.13
C GLY A 106 19.37 7.87 6.27
N ARG A 107 18.73 8.24 5.15
CA ARG A 107 17.49 9.02 5.12
C ARG A 107 16.29 8.09 5.02
N HIS A 108 15.18 8.47 5.65
CA HIS A 108 14.01 7.60 5.71
C HIS A 108 13.24 7.62 4.38
N SER A 109 12.55 6.52 4.07
CA SER A 109 11.70 6.41 2.88
C SER A 109 10.33 5.85 3.25
N ILE A 110 9.28 6.55 2.82
CA ILE A 110 7.88 6.13 2.87
C ILE A 110 7.47 5.82 1.43
N VAL A 111 7.14 4.58 1.14
CA VAL A 111 6.95 4.09 -0.23
C VAL A 111 5.50 3.70 -0.45
N ILE A 112 4.90 4.28 -1.49
CA ILE A 112 3.51 4.05 -1.89
C ILE A 112 3.46 3.20 -3.16
N SER A 113 4.40 3.35 -4.08
CA SER A 113 4.44 2.51 -5.28
C SER A 113 4.88 1.09 -4.93
N LYS A 114 4.33 0.08 -5.62
CA LYS A 114 4.58 -1.33 -5.31
C LYS A 114 5.78 -1.89 -6.08
N GLY A 115 6.10 -1.33 -7.26
CA GLY A 115 7.08 -1.89 -8.20
C GLY A 115 8.44 -2.16 -7.54
N ALA A 116 9.05 -1.13 -6.94
CA ALA A 116 10.34 -1.25 -6.29
C ALA A 116 10.33 -2.22 -5.09
N LEU A 117 9.21 -2.27 -4.36
CA LEU A 117 9.06 -3.13 -3.18
C LEU A 117 8.88 -4.60 -3.55
N VAL A 118 8.15 -4.89 -4.63
CA VAL A 118 7.98 -6.26 -5.14
C VAL A 118 9.27 -6.76 -5.77
N HIS A 119 9.94 -5.94 -6.58
CA HIS A 119 11.16 -6.32 -7.29
C HIS A 119 12.38 -6.41 -6.37
N SER A 120 12.59 -5.40 -5.50
CA SER A 120 13.82 -5.23 -4.71
C SER A 120 13.58 -5.15 -3.20
N GLY A 121 12.42 -5.58 -2.69
CA GLY A 121 12.01 -5.36 -1.30
C GLY A 121 13.01 -5.85 -0.26
N SER A 122 13.57 -7.05 -0.45
CA SER A 122 14.59 -7.63 0.46
C SER A 122 15.87 -6.79 0.51
N ALA A 123 16.38 -6.38 -0.65
CA ALA A 123 17.55 -5.53 -0.76
C ALA A 123 17.30 -4.13 -0.16
N LEU A 124 16.12 -3.55 -0.38
CA LEU A 124 15.72 -2.27 0.21
C LEU A 124 15.60 -2.34 1.73
N ARG A 125 15.06 -3.44 2.28
CA ARG A 125 15.00 -3.67 3.73
C ARG A 125 16.40 -3.78 4.33
N ALA A 126 17.26 -4.61 3.75
CA ALA A 126 18.64 -4.77 4.20
C ALA A 126 19.42 -3.44 4.16
N LEU A 127 19.17 -2.61 3.15
CA LEU A 127 19.78 -1.28 3.04
C LEU A 127 19.26 -0.32 4.13
N ALA A 128 17.96 -0.34 4.43
CA ALA A 128 17.38 0.43 5.51
C ALA A 128 17.99 0.03 6.87
N ASP A 129 18.07 -1.28 7.12
CA ASP A 129 18.63 -1.83 8.36
C ASP A 129 20.13 -1.46 8.51
N ALA A 130 20.93 -1.59 7.45
CA ALA A 130 22.35 -1.28 7.46
C ALA A 130 22.66 0.22 7.67
N SER A 131 21.78 1.10 7.19
CA SER A 131 21.93 2.55 7.30
C SER A 131 21.29 3.14 8.56
N GLY A 132 20.53 2.34 9.32
CA GLY A 132 19.71 2.81 10.44
C GLY A 132 18.52 3.68 10.01
N SER A 133 18.22 3.74 8.71
CA SER A 133 17.06 4.44 8.19
C SER A 133 15.79 3.58 8.35
N MET A 134 14.64 4.18 8.09
CA MET A 134 13.34 3.51 8.22
C MET A 134 12.74 3.44 6.82
N LEU A 135 12.30 2.24 6.45
CA LEU A 135 11.52 1.98 5.24
C LEU A 135 10.09 1.65 5.66
N LYS A 136 9.14 2.50 5.27
CA LYS A 136 7.71 2.35 5.60
C LYS A 136 6.89 2.22 4.32
N ILE A 137 5.87 1.37 4.33
CA ILE A 137 5.19 0.92 3.09
C ILE A 137 3.66 0.83 3.20
N SER A 138 3.05 1.50 4.16
CA SER A 138 1.61 1.30 4.45
C SER A 138 0.72 1.69 3.28
N GLY A 139 1.09 2.75 2.54
CA GLY A 139 0.40 3.17 1.32
C GLY A 139 0.39 2.09 0.24
N ALA A 140 1.50 1.35 0.08
CA ALA A 140 1.65 0.32 -0.94
C ALA A 140 0.89 -0.97 -0.61
N ALA A 141 0.84 -1.36 0.67
CA ALA A 141 0.27 -2.65 1.08
C ALA A 141 -1.26 -2.70 0.94
N ALA A 142 -1.99 -1.71 1.47
CA ALA A 142 -3.45 -1.65 1.36
C ALA A 142 -4.07 -0.28 1.69
N ALA A 143 -3.29 0.81 1.60
CA ALA A 143 -3.71 2.18 1.87
C ALA A 143 -4.40 2.34 3.25
N ALA A 144 -5.73 2.54 3.27
CA ALA A 144 -6.52 2.73 4.50
C ALA A 144 -6.54 1.51 5.44
N LEU A 145 -6.20 0.32 4.96
CA LEU A 145 -6.19 -0.89 5.79
C LEU A 145 -4.84 -0.99 6.52
N PRO A 146 -4.81 -1.03 7.88
CA PRO A 146 -3.59 -0.96 8.68
C PRO A 146 -2.87 -2.32 8.76
N THR A 147 -2.65 -2.95 7.61
CA THR A 147 -2.19 -4.34 7.55
C THR A 147 -0.85 -4.57 8.24
N ILE A 148 0.18 -3.82 7.82
CA ILE A 148 1.54 -4.00 8.33
C ILE A 148 1.60 -3.64 9.81
N ASP A 149 0.90 -2.60 10.25
CA ASP A 149 0.94 -2.16 11.66
C ASP A 149 0.21 -3.13 12.58
N LEU A 150 -0.88 -3.75 12.13
CA LEU A 150 -1.53 -4.81 12.91
C LEU A 150 -0.54 -5.93 13.19
N ILE A 151 0.20 -6.37 12.17
CA ILE A 151 1.19 -7.44 12.30
C ILE A 151 2.38 -6.97 13.17
N GLU A 152 3.03 -5.86 12.82
CA GLU A 152 4.27 -5.43 13.46
C GLU A 152 4.08 -4.86 14.87
N GLN A 153 2.90 -4.31 15.20
CA GLN A 153 2.66 -3.62 16.46
C GLN A 153 1.60 -4.32 17.31
N SER A 154 0.40 -4.52 16.77
CA SER A 154 -0.75 -5.00 17.57
C SER A 154 -0.65 -6.49 17.89
N LEU A 155 -0.05 -7.27 17.00
CA LEU A 155 0.06 -8.73 17.10
C LEU A 155 1.49 -9.19 17.40
N LYS A 156 2.40 -8.27 17.75
CA LYS A 156 3.83 -8.55 17.98
C LYS A 156 4.09 -9.61 19.06
N GLY A 157 3.14 -9.81 19.97
CA GLY A 157 3.22 -10.81 21.04
C GLY A 157 2.79 -12.22 20.63
N CYS A 158 2.41 -12.45 19.37
CA CYS A 158 1.87 -13.71 18.89
C CYS A 158 2.56 -14.18 17.61
N GLU A 159 2.40 -15.46 17.31
CA GLU A 159 2.74 -16.03 16.01
C GLU A 159 1.54 -15.90 15.08
N VAL A 160 1.72 -15.26 13.93
CA VAL A 160 0.70 -15.21 12.88
C VAL A 160 0.66 -16.55 12.16
N LEU A 161 -0.49 -17.22 12.23
CA LEU A 161 -0.73 -18.53 11.61
C LEU A 161 -1.34 -18.39 10.21
N GLN A 162 -2.27 -17.44 10.06
CA GLN A 162 -2.97 -17.22 8.80
C GLN A 162 -3.29 -15.74 8.59
N VAL A 163 -3.24 -15.31 7.34
CA VAL A 163 -3.74 -14.01 6.87
C VAL A 163 -4.67 -14.25 5.69
N GLU A 164 -5.85 -13.65 5.71
CA GLU A 164 -6.77 -13.58 4.58
C GLU A 164 -7.04 -12.13 4.22
N GLY A 165 -6.82 -11.74 2.96
CA GLY A 165 -6.99 -10.37 2.50
C GLY A 165 -7.94 -10.26 1.32
N ILE A 166 -8.98 -9.41 1.47
CA ILE A 166 -9.75 -8.87 0.36
C ILE A 166 -9.13 -7.52 0.01
N LEU A 167 -8.25 -7.52 -0.99
CA LEU A 167 -7.31 -6.40 -1.23
C LEU A 167 -7.60 -5.62 -2.52
N ASN A 168 -8.51 -6.10 -3.36
CA ASN A 168 -8.79 -5.57 -4.68
C ASN A 168 -10.28 -5.21 -4.85
N ALA A 169 -10.55 -3.94 -5.11
CA ALA A 169 -11.91 -3.41 -5.22
C ALA A 169 -12.61 -3.84 -6.51
N THR A 170 -11.87 -3.89 -7.63
CA THR A 170 -12.41 -4.23 -8.95
C THR A 170 -13.00 -5.64 -8.94
N THR A 171 -12.23 -6.63 -8.48
CA THR A 171 -12.69 -8.03 -8.39
C THR A 171 -13.85 -8.21 -7.40
N ASN A 172 -13.84 -7.47 -6.28
CA ASN A 172 -14.94 -7.49 -5.33
C ASN A 172 -16.25 -6.99 -5.98
N TYR A 173 -16.18 -5.87 -6.72
CA TYR A 173 -17.32 -5.34 -7.46
C TYR A 173 -17.84 -6.34 -8.50
N LEU A 174 -16.94 -6.96 -9.27
CA LEU A 174 -17.31 -7.91 -10.32
C LEU A 174 -18.01 -9.15 -9.77
N LEU A 175 -17.45 -9.76 -8.72
CA LEU A 175 -18.06 -10.91 -8.04
C LEU A 175 -19.44 -10.55 -7.46
N ASP A 176 -19.56 -9.38 -6.81
CA ASP A 176 -20.83 -8.89 -6.27
C ASP A 176 -21.86 -8.66 -7.39
N ALA A 177 -21.46 -8.11 -8.54
CA ALA A 177 -22.34 -7.89 -9.69
C ALA A 177 -22.81 -9.21 -10.30
N MET A 178 -21.91 -10.17 -10.53
CA MET A 178 -22.25 -11.48 -11.06
C MET A 178 -23.18 -12.26 -10.10
N MET A 179 -22.96 -12.17 -8.78
CA MET A 179 -23.82 -12.82 -7.77
C MET A 179 -25.20 -12.16 -7.63
N ASN A 180 -25.26 -10.83 -7.52
CA ASN A 180 -26.50 -10.15 -7.17
C ASN A 180 -27.37 -9.79 -8.38
N GLN A 181 -26.76 -9.58 -9.54
CA GLN A 181 -27.45 -9.16 -10.76
C GLN A 181 -27.56 -10.29 -11.80
N ASN A 182 -27.03 -11.48 -11.48
CA ASN A 182 -27.03 -12.67 -12.36
C ASN A 182 -26.41 -12.38 -13.75
N LEU A 183 -25.31 -11.64 -13.76
CA LEU A 183 -24.57 -11.29 -14.98
C LEU A 183 -23.44 -12.28 -15.23
N GLY A 184 -23.13 -12.50 -16.50
CA GLY A 184 -21.86 -13.12 -16.89
C GLY A 184 -20.67 -12.19 -16.63
N PHE A 185 -19.46 -12.74 -16.62
CA PHE A 185 -18.22 -11.99 -16.36
C PHE A 185 -18.03 -10.81 -17.32
N ASP A 186 -18.16 -11.04 -18.63
CA ASP A 186 -17.96 -9.99 -19.65
C ASP A 186 -18.93 -8.82 -19.50
N GLU A 187 -20.20 -9.11 -19.17
CA GLU A 187 -21.20 -8.08 -18.95
C GLU A 187 -20.94 -7.28 -17.66
N ALA A 188 -20.58 -7.97 -16.57
CA ALA A 188 -20.19 -7.31 -15.32
C ALA A 188 -18.97 -6.41 -15.52
N LEU A 189 -17.98 -6.87 -16.30
CA LEU A 189 -16.78 -6.09 -16.64
C LEU A 189 -17.12 -4.86 -17.48
N ALA A 190 -17.94 -5.01 -18.52
CA ALA A 190 -18.38 -3.89 -19.35
C ALA A 190 -19.10 -2.82 -18.52
N ARG A 191 -19.96 -3.21 -17.56
CA ARG A 191 -20.62 -2.28 -16.63
C ARG A 191 -19.63 -1.60 -15.70
N ALA A 192 -18.66 -2.34 -15.15
CA ALA A 192 -17.62 -1.77 -14.31
C ALA A 192 -16.77 -0.73 -15.05
N GLN A 193 -16.42 -0.99 -16.31
CA GLN A 193 -15.68 -0.06 -17.16
C GLN A 193 -16.50 1.19 -17.50
N ALA A 194 -17.77 1.02 -17.89
CA ALA A 194 -18.67 2.14 -18.16
C ALA A 194 -18.90 3.03 -16.91
N GLY A 195 -18.89 2.43 -15.72
CA GLY A 195 -19.00 3.14 -14.44
C GLY A 195 -17.68 3.68 -13.88
N GLY A 196 -16.55 3.51 -14.57
CA GLY A 196 -15.23 3.93 -14.11
C GLY A 196 -14.71 3.16 -12.88
N PHE A 197 -15.25 1.97 -12.60
CA PHE A 197 -14.78 1.08 -11.55
C PHE A 197 -13.63 0.16 -11.99
N ALA A 198 -13.53 -0.14 -13.28
CA ALA A 198 -12.47 -0.94 -13.87
C ALA A 198 -11.79 -0.15 -15.01
N GLU A 199 -10.48 -0.36 -15.17
CA GLU A 199 -9.71 0.22 -16.27
C GLU A 199 -9.98 -0.52 -17.60
N ALA A 200 -9.51 0.06 -18.71
CA ALA A 200 -9.65 -0.54 -20.03
C ALA A 200 -8.94 -1.90 -20.13
N ASP A 201 -7.77 -2.03 -19.50
CA ASP A 201 -7.06 -3.30 -19.32
C ASP A 201 -7.17 -3.73 -17.85
N PRO A 202 -8.13 -4.61 -17.49
CA PRO A 202 -8.38 -5.01 -16.12
C PRO A 202 -7.58 -6.24 -15.70
N ARG A 203 -6.62 -6.72 -16.51
CA ARG A 203 -5.94 -8.01 -16.28
C ARG A 203 -5.23 -8.06 -14.93
N ASN A 204 -4.54 -6.99 -14.56
CA ASN A 204 -3.85 -6.92 -13.28
C ASN A 204 -4.80 -7.11 -12.08
N ASP A 205 -6.06 -6.67 -12.20
CA ASP A 205 -7.08 -6.90 -11.19
C ASP A 205 -7.70 -8.30 -11.32
N THR A 206 -8.25 -8.61 -12.49
CA THR A 206 -9.10 -9.78 -12.75
C THR A 206 -8.35 -11.11 -12.75
N GLU A 207 -7.07 -11.10 -13.10
CA GLU A 207 -6.16 -12.26 -12.97
C GLU A 207 -5.54 -12.35 -11.57
N GLY A 208 -5.81 -11.40 -10.67
CA GLY A 208 -5.38 -11.46 -9.26
C GLY A 208 -3.99 -10.90 -8.96
N TRP A 209 -3.27 -10.37 -9.94
CA TRP A 209 -1.90 -9.86 -9.77
C TRP A 209 -1.78 -8.67 -8.82
N ASP A 210 -2.78 -7.77 -8.77
CA ASP A 210 -2.81 -6.68 -7.78
C ASP A 210 -2.93 -7.23 -6.35
N THR A 211 -3.79 -8.24 -6.13
CA THR A 211 -3.89 -8.92 -4.84
C THR A 211 -2.58 -9.64 -4.51
N ALA A 212 -1.99 -10.35 -5.47
CA ALA A 212 -0.72 -11.06 -5.29
C ALA A 212 0.43 -10.12 -4.90
N SER A 213 0.56 -8.98 -5.60
CA SER A 213 1.60 -7.99 -5.29
C SER A 213 1.46 -7.43 -3.87
N LYS A 214 0.24 -7.11 -3.42
CA LYS A 214 -0.03 -6.66 -2.05
C LYS A 214 0.23 -7.76 -1.03
N LEU A 215 -0.13 -9.00 -1.36
CA LEU A 215 0.11 -10.17 -0.51
C LEU A 215 1.61 -10.40 -0.29
N ILE A 216 2.44 -10.23 -1.33
CA ILE A 216 3.91 -10.24 -1.22
C ILE A 216 4.42 -9.18 -0.26
N LEU A 217 3.89 -7.95 -0.34
CA LEU A 217 4.29 -6.90 0.60
C LEU A 217 3.94 -7.28 2.04
N ILE A 218 2.75 -7.83 2.27
CA ILE A 218 2.31 -8.27 3.61
C ILE A 218 3.19 -9.41 4.12
N ALA A 219 3.47 -10.41 3.28
CA ALA A 219 4.31 -11.55 3.64
C ALA A 219 5.73 -11.11 3.97
N ASN A 220 6.33 -10.25 3.17
CA ASN A 220 7.75 -9.91 3.30
C ASN A 220 8.01 -8.83 4.34
N PHE A 221 7.20 -7.77 4.35
CA PHE A 221 7.40 -6.67 5.27
C PHE A 221 6.69 -6.88 6.61
N GLY A 222 5.59 -7.64 6.65
CA GLY A 222 4.89 -7.96 7.88
C GLY A 222 5.41 -9.24 8.55
N LEU A 223 5.62 -10.32 7.78
CA LEU A 223 5.94 -11.65 8.33
C LEU A 223 7.40 -12.08 8.12
N GLY A 224 8.20 -11.33 7.35
CA GLY A 224 9.58 -11.69 7.04
C GLY A 224 9.70 -12.97 6.19
N ALA A 225 8.69 -13.28 5.36
CA ALA A 225 8.61 -14.56 4.67
C ALA A 225 9.57 -14.73 3.48
N GLY A 226 10.07 -13.64 2.90
CA GLY A 226 11.06 -13.68 1.81
C GLY A 226 10.55 -14.26 0.49
N LEU A 227 9.25 -14.15 0.23
CA LEU A 227 8.59 -14.67 -0.97
C LEU A 227 8.78 -13.76 -2.19
N THR A 228 8.71 -14.35 -3.37
CA THR A 228 8.70 -13.68 -4.68
C THR A 228 7.39 -13.98 -5.40
N MET A 229 7.09 -13.24 -6.47
CA MET A 229 5.86 -13.48 -7.24
C MET A 229 5.76 -14.92 -7.78
N ASP A 230 6.89 -15.57 -8.08
CA ASP A 230 6.94 -16.95 -8.58
C ASP A 230 6.58 -17.99 -7.50
N ASP A 231 6.61 -17.61 -6.21
CA ASP A 231 6.22 -18.48 -5.10
C ASP A 231 4.70 -18.51 -4.87
N LEU A 232 3.93 -17.67 -5.58
CA LEU A 232 2.48 -17.56 -5.41
C LEU A 232 1.73 -18.43 -6.41
N VAL A 233 0.73 -19.14 -5.93
CA VAL A 233 -0.31 -19.72 -6.80
C VAL A 233 -1.41 -18.68 -6.96
N VAL A 234 -1.60 -18.17 -8.18
CA VAL A 234 -2.57 -17.12 -8.49
C VAL A 234 -3.63 -17.67 -9.41
N ASP A 235 -4.88 -17.66 -8.94
CA ASP A 235 -6.07 -17.95 -9.72
C ASP A 235 -7.02 -16.75 -9.62
N GLY A 236 -7.36 -16.18 -10.77
CA GLY A 236 -8.15 -14.96 -10.88
C GLY A 236 -9.64 -15.21 -10.71
N ILE A 237 -10.46 -14.21 -11.07
CA ILE A 237 -11.92 -14.36 -11.12
C ILE A 237 -12.42 -14.76 -12.51
N GLN A 238 -11.55 -14.75 -13.53
CA GLN A 238 -11.90 -15.14 -14.90
C GLN A 238 -12.16 -16.64 -15.03
N SER A 239 -11.60 -17.45 -14.13
CA SER A 239 -11.76 -18.91 -14.06
C SER A 239 -13.09 -19.35 -13.42
N VAL A 240 -13.85 -18.42 -12.84
CA VAL A 240 -15.13 -18.71 -12.17
C VAL A 240 -16.18 -19.11 -13.20
N ALA A 241 -16.69 -20.34 -13.10
CA ALA A 241 -17.72 -20.83 -14.02
C ALA A 241 -19.12 -20.34 -13.62
N ALA A 242 -20.04 -20.31 -14.59
CA ALA A 242 -21.44 -20.00 -14.32
C ALA A 242 -22.08 -20.98 -13.32
N ASP A 243 -21.71 -22.27 -13.41
CA ASP A 243 -22.17 -23.33 -12.51
C ASP A 243 -21.71 -23.09 -11.06
N ASP A 244 -20.49 -22.57 -10.86
CA ASP A 244 -19.98 -22.19 -9.53
C ASP A 244 -20.85 -21.07 -8.93
N MET A 245 -21.16 -20.04 -9.73
CA MET A 245 -22.00 -18.92 -9.30
C MET A 245 -23.42 -19.35 -8.95
N GLU A 246 -24.00 -20.26 -9.72
CA GLU A 246 -25.31 -20.83 -9.41
C GLU A 246 -25.28 -21.63 -8.11
N MET A 247 -24.27 -22.50 -7.94
CA MET A 247 -24.09 -23.30 -6.74
C MET A 247 -23.92 -22.42 -5.50
N TRP A 248 -23.08 -21.38 -5.56
CA TRP A 248 -22.90 -20.44 -4.45
C TRP A 248 -24.19 -19.70 -4.11
N ARG A 249 -24.99 -19.31 -5.11
CA ARG A 249 -26.27 -18.64 -4.88
C ARG A 249 -27.28 -19.57 -4.19
N GLN A 250 -27.36 -20.83 -4.61
CA GLN A 250 -28.24 -21.83 -3.98
C GLN A 250 -27.85 -22.08 -2.51
N GLN A 251 -26.55 -22.11 -2.22
CA GLN A 251 -26.01 -22.29 -0.87
C GLN A 251 -25.97 -20.99 -0.04
N ARG A 252 -26.36 -19.86 -0.62
CA ARG A 252 -26.27 -18.52 -0.01
C ARG A 252 -24.85 -18.16 0.42
N LEU A 253 -23.86 -18.59 -0.34
CA LEU A 253 -22.47 -18.26 -0.13
C LEU A 253 -22.06 -17.00 -0.90
N VAL A 254 -21.13 -16.25 -0.35
CA VAL A 254 -20.61 -15.01 -0.94
C VAL A 254 -19.16 -15.25 -1.40
N PRO A 255 -18.89 -15.24 -2.72
CA PRO A 255 -17.54 -15.37 -3.25
C PRO A 255 -16.75 -14.07 -3.11
N LYS A 256 -15.46 -14.20 -2.77
CA LYS A 256 -14.49 -13.11 -2.72
C LYS A 256 -13.15 -13.60 -3.30
N LEU A 257 -12.45 -12.74 -4.03
CA LEU A 257 -11.05 -12.98 -4.38
C LEU A 257 -10.19 -12.71 -3.14
N VAL A 258 -9.48 -13.72 -2.66
CA VAL A 258 -8.76 -13.68 -1.37
C VAL A 258 -7.29 -13.98 -1.60
N GLY A 259 -6.42 -13.08 -1.14
CA GLY A 259 -5.02 -13.40 -0.89
C GLY A 259 -4.87 -14.09 0.46
N SER A 260 -4.26 -15.26 0.49
CA SER A 260 -4.09 -16.08 1.70
C SER A 260 -2.62 -16.35 1.97
N LEU A 261 -2.18 -16.08 3.20
CA LEU A 261 -0.90 -16.54 3.73
C LEU A 261 -1.18 -17.56 4.81
N ILE A 262 -0.61 -18.76 4.70
CA ILE A 262 -0.74 -19.81 5.71
C ILE A 262 0.64 -20.25 6.13
N ARG A 263 0.89 -20.20 7.43
CA ARG A 263 2.11 -20.75 8.03
C ARG A 263 1.94 -22.25 8.22
N ALA A 264 2.81 -23.03 7.58
CA ALA A 264 2.83 -24.49 7.66
C ALA A 264 4.28 -24.97 7.64
N ASP A 265 4.63 -25.87 8.58
CA ASP A 265 5.95 -26.50 8.66
C ASP A 265 7.13 -25.51 8.70
N GLY A 266 6.94 -24.35 9.34
CA GLY A 266 7.95 -23.29 9.43
C GLY A 266 8.11 -22.42 8.18
N ALA A 267 7.33 -22.67 7.12
CA ALA A 267 7.28 -21.88 5.90
C ALA A 267 5.93 -21.16 5.76
N THR A 268 5.90 -20.08 4.95
CA THR A 268 4.66 -19.37 4.61
C THR A 268 4.27 -19.72 3.17
N ARG A 269 3.07 -20.25 2.97
CA ARG A 269 2.50 -20.48 1.64
C ARG A 269 1.59 -19.31 1.27
N ALA A 270 1.72 -18.81 0.05
CA ALA A 270 0.95 -17.69 -0.46
C ALA A 270 0.09 -18.10 -1.66
N THR A 271 -1.20 -17.81 -1.60
CA THR A 271 -2.14 -18.12 -2.69
C THR A 271 -3.11 -16.97 -2.92
N VAL A 272 -3.54 -16.77 -4.15
CA VAL A 272 -4.65 -15.89 -4.51
C VAL A 272 -5.69 -16.74 -5.23
N GLY A 273 -6.95 -16.66 -4.79
CA GLY A 273 -8.03 -17.45 -5.38
C GLY A 273 -9.39 -17.06 -4.85
N VAL A 274 -10.44 -17.50 -5.54
CA VAL A 274 -11.82 -17.28 -5.07
C VAL A 274 -12.13 -18.20 -3.89
N ARG A 275 -12.60 -17.60 -2.80
CA ARG A 275 -13.13 -18.31 -1.63
C ARG A 275 -14.54 -17.85 -1.36
N THR A 276 -15.33 -18.74 -0.78
CA THR A 276 -16.72 -18.44 -0.44
C THR A 276 -16.92 -18.40 1.07
N TYR A 277 -17.82 -17.52 1.49
CA TYR A 277 -18.12 -17.27 2.90
C TYR A 277 -19.63 -17.31 3.14
N PRO A 278 -20.09 -17.80 4.31
CA PRO A 278 -21.49 -17.64 4.69
C PRO A 278 -21.82 -16.15 4.89
N PRO A 279 -23.07 -15.70 4.75
CA PRO A 279 -23.42 -14.28 4.86
C PRO A 279 -23.13 -13.69 6.24
N THR A 280 -23.07 -14.51 7.28
CA THR A 280 -22.75 -14.07 8.63
C THR A 280 -21.26 -13.79 8.85
N ASP A 281 -20.39 -14.20 7.93
CA ASP A 281 -18.96 -13.95 8.02
C ASP A 281 -18.64 -12.47 7.74
N PRO A 282 -17.81 -11.80 8.56
CA PRO A 282 -17.44 -10.40 8.33
C PRO A 282 -16.81 -10.12 6.96
N LEU A 283 -16.05 -11.06 6.39
CA LEU A 283 -15.45 -10.92 5.06
C LEU A 283 -16.51 -11.00 3.94
N ALA A 284 -17.63 -11.71 4.16
CA ALA A 284 -18.76 -11.71 3.23
C ALA A 284 -19.41 -10.32 3.10
N GLN A 285 -19.34 -9.51 4.16
CA GLN A 285 -19.92 -8.16 4.22
C GLN A 285 -19.06 -7.09 3.54
N VAL A 286 -17.84 -7.44 3.12
CA VAL A 286 -16.91 -6.51 2.46
C VAL A 286 -17.36 -6.29 1.02
N SER A 287 -17.89 -5.10 0.72
CA SER A 287 -18.44 -4.78 -0.59
C SER A 287 -17.86 -3.50 -1.19
N GLY A 288 -18.01 -3.36 -2.50
CA GLY A 288 -17.55 -2.19 -3.25
C GLY A 288 -16.04 -1.97 -3.09
N LYS A 289 -15.64 -0.72 -2.76
CA LYS A 289 -14.22 -0.32 -2.63
C LYS A 289 -13.58 -0.70 -1.30
N THR A 290 -14.35 -1.32 -0.40
CA THR A 290 -13.88 -1.72 0.92
C THR A 290 -12.87 -2.85 0.80
N LYS A 291 -11.81 -2.76 1.61
CA LYS A 291 -10.79 -3.80 1.77
C LYS A 291 -10.87 -4.36 3.18
N ALA A 292 -10.46 -5.61 3.36
CA ALA A 292 -10.40 -6.21 4.68
C ALA A 292 -9.23 -7.17 4.81
N ILE A 293 -8.80 -7.35 6.05
CA ILE A 293 -7.86 -8.40 6.42
C ILE A 293 -8.35 -9.12 7.67
N ARG A 294 -8.29 -10.45 7.63
CA ARG A 294 -8.38 -11.31 8.80
C ARG A 294 -6.99 -11.85 9.09
N ILE A 295 -6.56 -11.75 10.34
CA ILE A 295 -5.30 -12.31 10.82
C ILE A 295 -5.64 -13.27 11.96
N THR A 296 -5.21 -14.51 11.84
CA THR A 296 -5.36 -15.54 12.86
C THR A 296 -4.01 -15.81 13.49
N THR A 297 -3.98 -15.80 14.82
CA THR A 297 -2.78 -16.01 15.63
C THR A 297 -2.93 -17.22 16.52
N ASP A 298 -1.80 -17.72 17.03
CA ASP A 298 -1.72 -18.85 17.95
C ASP A 298 -2.43 -18.60 19.30
N VAL A 299 -2.34 -17.38 19.85
CA VAL A 299 -2.87 -17.08 21.20
C VAL A 299 -4.01 -16.06 21.20
N MET A 300 -3.93 -15.00 20.39
CA MET A 300 -4.96 -13.93 20.37
C MET A 300 -6.18 -14.26 19.52
N GLY A 301 -6.19 -15.43 18.86
CA GLY A 301 -7.27 -15.83 17.97
C GLY A 301 -7.32 -14.95 16.72
N GLU A 302 -8.53 -14.57 16.31
CA GLU A 302 -8.79 -13.83 15.07
C GLU A 302 -8.95 -12.32 15.30
N THR A 303 -8.26 -11.52 14.50
CA THR A 303 -8.45 -10.08 14.39
C THR A 303 -8.86 -9.73 12.96
N ILE A 304 -9.94 -8.98 12.81
CA ILE A 304 -10.42 -8.52 11.50
C ILE A 304 -10.38 -7.00 11.47
N ALA A 305 -9.78 -6.43 10.43
CA ALA A 305 -9.82 -5.01 10.15
C ALA A 305 -10.43 -4.75 8.77
N ILE A 306 -11.22 -3.68 8.69
CA ILE A 306 -11.93 -3.27 7.48
C ILE A 306 -11.60 -1.80 7.21
N GLY A 307 -11.18 -1.50 5.98
CA GLY A 307 -10.84 -0.16 5.54
C GLY A 307 -11.65 0.22 4.30
N SER A 308 -12.39 1.33 4.39
CA SER A 308 -13.27 1.85 3.33
C SER A 308 -12.91 3.28 2.90
N GLY A 309 -11.64 3.68 3.10
CA GLY A 309 -11.19 5.03 2.79
C GLY A 309 -11.24 5.34 1.29
N THR A 310 -11.55 6.60 0.96
CA THR A 310 -11.61 7.07 -0.42
C THR A 310 -10.23 7.46 -0.93
N GLU A 311 -9.85 6.96 -2.10
CA GLU A 311 -8.61 7.33 -2.78
C GLU A 311 -8.74 8.69 -3.51
N PRO A 312 -7.66 9.50 -3.57
CA PRO A 312 -6.30 9.22 -3.11
C PRO A 312 -6.03 9.57 -1.63
N LEU A 313 -7.02 10.13 -0.93
CA LEU A 313 -6.86 10.66 0.43
C LEU A 313 -6.50 9.59 1.45
N ALA A 314 -7.06 8.38 1.30
CA ALA A 314 -6.75 7.21 2.09
C ALA A 314 -5.26 6.81 2.00
N THR A 315 -4.73 6.70 0.78
CA THR A 315 -3.30 6.41 0.57
C THR A 315 -2.40 7.51 1.13
N ALA A 316 -2.75 8.78 0.90
CA ALA A 316 -2.02 9.91 1.47
C ALA A 316 -2.02 9.88 3.01
N ALA A 317 -3.16 9.57 3.63
CA ALA A 317 -3.26 9.44 5.08
C ALA A 317 -2.40 8.28 5.62
N ALA A 318 -2.31 7.16 4.89
CA ALA A 318 -1.44 6.03 5.25
C ALA A 318 0.05 6.43 5.21
N ALA A 319 0.47 7.19 4.20
CA ALA A 319 1.84 7.72 4.13
C ALA A 319 2.14 8.69 5.28
N LEU A 320 1.19 9.55 5.66
CA LEU A 320 1.38 10.46 6.80
C LEU A 320 1.34 9.74 8.15
N LYS A 321 0.63 8.62 8.28
CA LYS A 321 0.74 7.75 9.45
C LYS A 321 2.16 7.18 9.57
N ASP A 322 2.74 6.73 8.46
CA ASP A 322 4.13 6.26 8.42
C ASP A 322 5.14 7.38 8.76
N LEU A 323 4.87 8.61 8.34
CA LEU A 323 5.63 9.78 8.77
C LEU A 323 5.52 10.00 10.28
N GLU A 324 4.31 9.98 10.85
CA GLU A 324 4.09 10.13 12.30
C GLU A 324 4.79 9.02 13.11
N HIS A 325 4.89 7.78 12.58
CA HIS A 325 5.72 6.72 13.16
C HIS A 325 7.21 7.09 13.17
N ILE A 326 7.75 7.62 12.05
CA ILE A 326 9.14 8.09 11.98
C ILE A 326 9.40 9.20 13.00
N LEU A 327 8.48 10.18 13.11
CA LEU A 327 8.57 11.27 14.08
C LEU A 327 8.61 10.76 15.53
N THR A 328 7.77 9.78 15.85
CA THR A 328 7.69 9.18 17.21
C THR A 328 9.01 8.52 17.60
N THR A 329 9.58 7.69 16.72
CA THR A 329 10.85 7.00 16.98
C THR A 329 12.00 7.99 17.20
N ARG A 330 12.07 9.06 16.40
CA ARG A 330 13.11 10.09 16.55
C ARG A 330 12.96 10.92 17.83
N ALA A 331 11.72 11.23 18.24
CA ALA A 331 11.48 11.94 19.50
C ALA A 331 11.92 11.12 20.72
N ALA A 332 11.74 9.79 20.67
CA ALA A 332 12.24 8.89 21.71
C ALA A 332 13.79 8.92 21.81
N TRP A 333 14.50 8.98 20.68
CA TRP A 333 15.97 9.10 20.67
C TRP A 333 16.48 10.45 21.19
N ALA A 334 15.77 11.54 20.94
CA ALA A 334 16.15 12.88 21.41
C ALA A 334 15.98 13.08 22.93
N THR A 335 15.16 12.24 23.58
CA THR A 335 14.84 12.33 25.02
C THR A 335 15.55 11.27 25.87
N GLY A 336 16.19 10.28 25.25
CA GLY A 336 16.91 9.19 25.92
C GLY A 336 18.44 9.26 25.84
N GLY A 337 19.01 10.42 25.50
CA GLY A 337 20.46 10.69 25.46
C GLY A 337 20.96 11.46 26.66
#